data_AF-A0A9N9C7A9-F1
#
_entry.id   AF-A0A9N9C7A9-F1
#
_cell.length_a   1.000
_cell.length_b   1.000
_cell.length_c   1.000
_cell.angle_alpha   90.00
_cell.angle_beta   90.00
_cell.angle_gamma   90.00
#
_symmetry.space_group_name_H-M   'P 1'
#
loop_
_entity.id
_entity.type
_entity.pdbx_description
1 polymer ?
#
loop_
_entity_poly.entity_id
_entity_poly.type
_entity_poly.pdbx_seq_one_letter_code
_entity_poly.pdbx_strand_id
1 'polypeptide(L)'
;MRRRGISYLILLTLLISIINPNDELLLSVKADDSNVLPSSSSSSSNAPTNIIITSTQNQNIPPSNTPSQSLTTSINVIVGYYPDWRSSQLAVNNLFWDKLTHINYAFATLNDGFVPNLQTASILSTLVWYAHASNVKVSIAIGGWTGSASFSTMVSSAENRSAFISATVAMIKQYNLDGVDIDWEFPGRKSLQCNVVNSQSDTSNFLLLLNGLREALGQDKLITLAVRAETFDGPNGPIADVSGFANVVDWINIMAYDLSVDDGSGEDWTKLTGPNAPFTSTPGKGRQLSFIQSATSWLKAGMPASKIVMGVEFLGHSQTALQPMTPDSQYVQRDPTIPKGDIIDALWSPPTCLSVTPAFSGIWLWRNLRQQGILKCTLTASEGWIRTFDNVTQTPWLYNPSTKMYISYDDPQSLSVKINYTRQQGFRGMMLWELTTDNGHELLDVIQLLRQNTPIIAPENDCSSVSLTSNGGGTTGGGYYSDSSNSSNSGNKKKNSLGAGAIIGISIGSVLFVALAGFVFLCLRKRKNSKAGFFAIGSNRRPRISAIRPISSVPKAPNDMVEIPIHKKYVIAIFDYEAREDVDLSFKKGDLIEVLQIGDGPNDWWIGKINGKIGEFP
;
A
#
# COMPACT_ATOMS: atom_id res chain seq x y z
N MET A 1 23.13 -21.72 45.16
CA MET A 1 23.36 -22.10 46.58
C MET A 1 24.16 -20.99 47.25
N ARG A 2 24.03 -20.64 48.55
CA ARG A 2 23.10 -21.07 49.63
C ARG A 2 23.13 -20.02 50.78
N ARG A 3 21.94 -19.64 51.31
CA ARG A 3 21.66 -19.07 52.67
C ARG A 3 22.25 -17.66 52.99
N ARG A 4 21.61 -16.73 53.71
CA ARG A 4 20.50 -16.60 54.71
C ARG A 4 20.94 -16.44 56.19
N GLY A 5 20.57 -15.28 56.77
CA GLY A 5 20.12 -15.03 58.15
C GLY A 5 18.95 -14.01 58.08
N ILE A 6 17.83 -14.06 58.82
CA ILE A 6 17.60 -14.17 60.27
C ILE A 6 18.05 -12.85 60.95
N SER A 7 17.20 -11.85 61.25
CA SER A 7 15.95 -11.77 62.06
C SER A 7 16.22 -12.03 63.56
N TYR A 8 15.97 -11.13 64.52
CA TYR A 8 14.68 -10.54 64.95
C TYR A 8 14.88 -9.46 66.06
N LEU A 9 13.88 -8.57 66.25
CA LEU A 9 13.26 -8.04 67.52
C LEU A 9 12.61 -6.65 67.21
N ILE A 10 11.28 -6.42 67.38
CA ILE A 10 10.48 -6.18 68.62
C ILE A 10 10.67 -4.74 69.15
N LEU A 11 9.67 -3.95 69.58
CA LEU A 11 8.30 -4.12 70.13
C LEU A 11 7.32 -3.16 69.38
N LEU A 12 6.02 -3.40 69.08
CA LEU A 12 4.82 -3.61 69.92
C LEU A 12 4.55 -2.43 70.91
N THR A 13 3.34 -1.91 71.17
CA THR A 13 2.00 -2.54 71.33
C THR A 13 0.76 -1.61 71.15
N LEU A 14 -0.30 -2.13 70.49
CA LEU A 14 -1.75 -2.18 70.91
C LEU A 14 -2.58 -0.86 71.08
N LEU A 15 -3.94 -0.82 71.05
CA LEU A 15 -5.09 -1.75 70.81
C LEU A 15 -6.03 -1.11 69.72
N ILE A 16 -6.80 -1.79 68.84
CA ILE A 16 -7.85 -2.86 68.96
C ILE A 16 -9.17 -2.30 69.55
N SER A 17 -10.23 -1.99 68.77
CA SER A 17 -11.36 -2.88 68.34
C SER A 17 -12.47 -2.07 67.59
N ILE A 18 -13.56 -2.58 66.95
CA ILE A 18 -13.88 -3.81 66.18
C ILE A 18 -15.35 -3.73 65.62
N ILE A 19 -15.68 -4.30 64.43
CA ILE A 19 -17.06 -4.60 63.87
C ILE A 19 -17.98 -3.37 63.54
N ASN A 20 -18.80 -3.27 62.47
CA ASN A 20 -19.20 -4.12 61.31
C ASN A 20 -19.45 -3.24 60.04
N PRO A 21 -19.84 -3.78 58.85
CA PRO A 21 -20.06 -2.99 57.62
C PRO A 21 -21.54 -2.63 57.35
N ASN A 22 -21.75 -1.96 56.20
CA ASN A 22 -22.97 -1.42 55.59
C ASN A 22 -23.33 0.03 55.97
N ASP A 23 -23.42 0.89 54.95
CA ASP A 23 -24.35 2.02 54.89
C ASP A 23 -24.57 2.39 53.41
N GLU A 24 -25.75 2.06 52.86
CA GLU A 24 -26.29 2.74 51.69
C GLU A 24 -27.09 3.95 52.18
N LEU A 25 -27.02 5.08 51.47
CA LEU A 25 -27.82 6.26 51.82
C LEU A 25 -28.67 6.74 50.63
N LEU A 26 -29.81 6.08 50.47
CA LEU A 26 -30.96 6.58 49.72
C LEU A 26 -31.92 7.33 50.67
N LEU A 27 -32.46 8.46 50.23
CA LEU A 27 -33.78 8.93 50.65
C LEU A 27 -34.43 9.79 49.55
N SER A 28 -35.75 9.66 49.44
CA SER A 28 -36.63 10.26 48.42
C SER A 28 -37.00 11.72 48.79
N VAL A 29 -37.80 12.52 48.06
CA VAL A 29 -39.11 12.35 47.37
C VAL A 29 -39.28 13.53 46.37
N LYS A 30 -40.16 13.57 45.36
CA LYS A 30 -41.45 12.89 45.08
C LYS A 30 -41.61 12.50 43.60
N ALA A 31 -42.58 11.63 43.31
CA ALA A 31 -43.21 11.48 42.00
C ALA A 31 -44.53 12.27 41.91
N ASP A 32 -45.08 12.40 40.71
CA ASP A 32 -46.48 12.75 40.44
C ASP A 32 -46.94 11.96 39.19
N ASP A 33 -48.18 11.49 39.14
CA ASP A 33 -48.59 10.35 38.30
C ASP A 33 -49.89 10.62 37.51
N SER A 34 -49.85 10.50 36.17
CA SER A 34 -51.00 10.37 35.24
C SER A 34 -50.54 10.47 33.76
N ASN A 35 -51.13 9.81 32.76
CA ASN A 35 -52.29 8.90 32.73
C ASN A 35 -52.23 7.92 31.54
N VAL A 36 -52.68 6.67 31.76
CA VAL A 36 -53.51 5.82 30.87
C VAL A 36 -53.09 5.60 29.38
N LEU A 37 -52.79 4.34 29.04
CA LEU A 37 -52.87 3.78 27.68
C LEU A 37 -54.34 3.51 27.28
N PRO A 38 -54.67 3.50 25.97
CA PRO A 38 -55.12 2.22 25.41
C PRO A 38 -54.52 1.87 24.04
N SER A 39 -54.68 0.61 23.66
CA SER A 39 -54.20 0.00 22.41
C SER A 39 -55.19 0.13 21.25
N SER A 40 -54.69 0.01 20.02
CA SER A 40 -55.36 -0.74 18.94
C SER A 40 -54.40 -0.97 17.76
N SER A 41 -54.74 -1.91 16.89
CA SER A 41 -53.95 -2.34 15.73
C SER A 41 -54.61 -1.97 14.41
N SER A 42 -53.81 -1.74 13.37
CA SER A 42 -54.17 -2.02 11.97
C SER A 42 -52.95 -1.89 11.06
N SER A 43 -53.04 -2.42 9.84
CA SER A 43 -51.99 -2.47 8.84
C SER A 43 -52.37 -1.69 7.58
N SER A 44 -51.39 -1.13 6.85
CA SER A 44 -51.26 -1.31 5.38
C SER A 44 -50.17 -0.42 4.70
N SER A 45 -49.35 -1.09 3.89
CA SER A 45 -48.79 -0.69 2.58
C SER A 45 -48.38 0.76 2.20
N ASN A 46 -47.11 0.85 1.76
CA ASN A 46 -46.61 1.46 0.50
C ASN A 46 -46.09 2.92 0.42
N ALA A 47 -45.04 3.02 -0.42
CA ALA A 47 -44.41 4.19 -1.05
C ALA A 47 -43.45 5.06 -0.16
N PRO A 48 -42.31 5.54 -0.73
CA PRO A 48 -41.29 6.26 0.01
C PRO A 48 -41.51 7.79 0.03
N THR A 49 -41.32 8.40 1.20
CA THR A 49 -41.35 9.86 1.37
C THR A 49 -39.93 10.41 1.49
N ASN A 50 -39.57 11.40 0.68
CA ASN A 50 -38.26 12.07 0.76
C ASN A 50 -38.09 12.76 2.12
N ILE A 51 -37.10 12.32 2.92
CA ILE A 51 -36.82 12.92 4.23
C ILE A 51 -35.95 14.17 4.05
N ILE A 52 -36.60 15.34 4.03
CA ILE A 52 -35.92 16.63 4.22
C ILE A 52 -35.63 16.76 5.73
N ILE A 53 -34.36 16.68 6.13
CA ILE A 53 -33.96 16.82 7.53
C ILE A 53 -33.97 18.30 7.92
N THR A 54 -35.07 18.76 8.50
CA THR A 54 -35.15 20.09 9.14
C THR A 54 -34.45 20.07 10.50
N SER A 55 -33.36 20.84 10.64
CA SER A 55 -32.60 20.92 11.90
C SER A 55 -33.31 21.78 12.96
N THR A 56 -33.65 21.20 14.10
CA THR A 56 -34.13 21.93 15.29
C THR A 56 -32.96 22.48 16.10
N GLN A 57 -32.94 23.79 16.37
CA GLN A 57 -31.90 24.42 17.21
C GLN A 57 -32.23 24.34 18.71
N ASN A 58 -31.18 24.12 19.52
CA ASN A 58 -30.89 24.91 20.73
C ASN A 58 -29.41 24.61 21.12
N GLN A 59 -28.45 25.49 20.84
CA GLN A 59 -28.14 26.77 21.53
C GLN A 59 -27.45 26.57 22.89
N ASN A 60 -26.11 26.66 22.90
CA ASN A 60 -25.28 27.44 23.85
C ASN A 60 -23.77 27.14 23.68
N ILE A 61 -23.11 27.83 22.73
CA ILE A 61 -21.65 27.98 22.66
C ILE A 61 -21.36 29.46 22.32
N PRO A 62 -20.49 30.17 23.06
CA PRO A 62 -20.22 31.59 22.81
C PRO A 62 -19.43 31.82 21.51
N PRO A 63 -19.67 32.94 20.79
CA PRO A 63 -19.06 33.18 19.48
C PRO A 63 -17.57 33.56 19.59
N SER A 64 -16.70 32.75 18.98
CA SER A 64 -15.30 33.11 18.75
C SER A 64 -15.20 34.09 17.59
N ASN A 65 -15.02 35.38 17.90
CA ASN A 65 -14.73 36.42 16.90
C ASN A 65 -13.27 36.32 16.43
N THR A 66 -12.98 35.36 15.55
CA THR A 66 -11.73 35.29 14.80
C THR A 66 -11.99 35.65 13.33
N PRO A 67 -11.30 36.64 12.73
CA PRO A 67 -11.50 36.99 11.33
C PRO A 67 -11.22 35.81 10.39
N SER A 68 -12.01 35.68 9.32
CA SER A 68 -11.77 34.70 8.27
C SER A 68 -10.42 34.99 7.58
N GLN A 69 -9.40 34.20 7.92
CA GLN A 69 -8.17 34.19 7.15
C GLN A 69 -8.42 33.48 5.82
N SER A 70 -8.12 34.17 4.72
CA SER A 70 -8.09 33.59 3.39
C SER A 70 -7.13 32.39 3.37
N LEU A 71 -7.67 31.17 3.21
CA LEU A 71 -6.90 29.95 3.07
C LEU A 71 -6.06 30.01 1.78
N THR A 72 -4.83 30.49 1.89
CA THR A 72 -3.82 30.36 0.83
C THR A 72 -3.56 28.89 0.60
N THR A 73 -3.80 28.42 -0.63
CA THR A 73 -3.92 26.99 -0.95
C THR A 73 -2.61 26.23 -0.82
N SER A 74 -2.34 25.65 0.35
CA SER A 74 -1.48 24.49 0.46
C SER A 74 -2.12 23.34 -0.28
N ILE A 75 -1.45 22.80 -1.31
CA ILE A 75 -1.93 21.62 -2.03
C ILE A 75 -1.94 20.44 -1.04
N ASN A 76 -3.13 19.91 -0.75
CA ASN A 76 -3.27 18.71 0.08
C ASN A 76 -2.50 17.55 -0.55
N VAL A 77 -1.65 16.88 0.23
CA VAL A 77 -0.79 15.83 -0.31
C VAL A 77 -1.61 14.56 -0.57
N ILE A 78 -1.27 13.87 -1.67
CA ILE A 78 -1.73 12.53 -1.99
C ILE A 78 -0.46 11.71 -2.18
N VAL A 79 -0.22 10.81 -1.24
CA VAL A 79 0.96 9.92 -1.20
C VAL A 79 0.53 8.52 -1.62
N GLY A 80 1.16 7.95 -2.65
CA GLY A 80 0.95 6.55 -3.02
C GLY A 80 2.16 5.69 -2.70
N TYR A 81 1.97 4.53 -2.09
CA TYR A 81 3.03 3.52 -2.01
C TYR A 81 3.13 2.74 -3.33
N TYR A 82 4.35 2.60 -3.87
CA TYR A 82 4.61 1.85 -5.10
C TYR A 82 5.51 0.62 -4.82
N PRO A 83 4.96 -0.61 -4.76
CA PRO A 83 5.71 -1.86 -4.58
C PRO A 83 6.48 -2.29 -5.84
N ASP A 84 7.80 -2.43 -5.75
CA ASP A 84 8.57 -2.88 -6.92
C ASP A 84 8.30 -4.34 -7.32
N TRP A 85 7.97 -5.20 -6.34
CA TRP A 85 7.56 -6.59 -6.54
C TRP A 85 6.19 -6.78 -7.23
N ARG A 86 5.42 -5.71 -7.47
CA ARG A 86 4.16 -5.72 -8.24
C ARG A 86 4.20 -4.82 -9.48
N SER A 87 5.38 -4.36 -9.89
CA SER A 87 5.60 -3.58 -11.12
C SER A 87 5.11 -4.27 -12.41
N SER A 88 4.98 -5.59 -12.43
CA SER A 88 4.37 -6.37 -13.52
C SER A 88 2.84 -6.31 -13.55
N GLN A 89 2.20 -5.89 -12.44
CA GLN A 89 0.75 -5.73 -12.32
C GLN A 89 0.31 -4.29 -12.61
N LEU A 90 1.15 -3.31 -12.26
CA LEU A 90 0.99 -1.92 -12.63
C LEU A 90 2.36 -1.31 -12.95
N ALA A 91 2.68 -1.22 -14.25
CA ALA A 91 3.94 -0.67 -14.72
C ALA A 91 4.03 0.85 -14.46
N VAL A 92 5.24 1.35 -14.18
CA VAL A 92 5.54 2.76 -13.86
C VAL A 92 4.90 3.75 -14.86
N ASN A 93 4.99 3.46 -16.15
CA ASN A 93 4.47 4.32 -17.22
C ASN A 93 2.93 4.37 -17.31
N ASN A 94 2.23 3.48 -16.60
CA ASN A 94 0.76 3.41 -16.53
C ASN A 94 0.20 4.01 -15.23
N LEU A 95 1.03 4.61 -14.37
CA LEU A 95 0.57 5.29 -13.15
C LEU A 95 -0.24 6.56 -13.46
N PHE A 96 -1.24 6.84 -12.64
CA PHE A 96 -2.11 8.02 -12.76
C PHE A 96 -1.45 9.26 -12.14
N TRP A 97 -0.39 9.75 -12.80
CA TRP A 97 0.50 10.79 -12.27
C TRP A 97 -0.21 12.10 -11.90
N ASP A 98 -1.27 12.48 -12.62
CA ASP A 98 -2.10 13.67 -12.34
C ASP A 98 -2.81 13.61 -10.97
N LYS A 99 -3.06 12.39 -10.48
CA LYS A 99 -3.81 12.08 -9.25
C LYS A 99 -2.94 12.06 -7.99
N LEU A 100 -1.62 12.14 -8.14
CA LEU A 100 -0.64 12.01 -7.06
C LEU A 100 0.09 13.34 -6.80
N THR A 101 0.78 13.42 -5.66
CA THR A 101 1.75 14.50 -5.39
C THR A 101 3.08 13.96 -4.90
N HIS A 102 3.06 12.79 -4.23
CA HIS A 102 4.25 12.08 -3.77
C HIS A 102 4.08 10.58 -4.02
N ILE A 103 5.17 9.87 -4.26
CA ILE A 103 5.25 8.42 -4.21
C ILE A 103 6.30 8.00 -3.19
N ASN A 104 5.94 7.03 -2.34
CA ASN A 104 6.86 6.31 -1.48
C ASN A 104 7.21 4.99 -2.18
N TYR A 105 8.44 4.83 -2.66
CA TYR A 105 8.89 3.58 -3.29
C TYR A 105 9.05 2.49 -2.22
N ALA A 106 8.28 1.42 -2.34
CA ALA A 106 8.30 0.28 -1.44
C ALA A 106 9.12 -0.87 -2.05
N PHE A 107 10.20 -1.35 -1.42
CA PHE A 107 10.89 -0.83 -0.23
C PHE A 107 12.41 -1.00 -0.41
N ALA A 108 13.20 -0.15 0.26
CA ALA A 108 14.56 -0.53 0.64
C ALA A 108 14.51 -1.24 2.01
N THR A 109 15.29 -2.30 2.19
CA THR A 109 15.40 -3.03 3.45
C THR A 109 16.80 -2.89 4.04
N LEU A 110 16.96 -3.08 5.34
CA LEU A 110 18.29 -3.09 5.97
C LEU A 110 19.04 -4.36 5.56
N ASN A 111 20.35 -4.24 5.32
CA ASN A 111 21.26 -5.39 5.21
C ASN A 111 21.99 -5.67 6.55
N ASP A 112 22.87 -6.67 6.59
CA ASP A 112 23.66 -7.06 7.78
C ASP A 112 24.51 -5.91 8.36
N GLY A 113 24.84 -4.89 7.56
CA GLY A 113 25.53 -3.67 7.99
C GLY A 113 24.61 -2.56 8.47
N PHE A 114 23.32 -2.85 8.64
CA PHE A 114 22.24 -1.94 9.04
C PHE A 114 22.02 -0.74 8.09
N VAL A 115 22.48 -0.82 6.83
CA VAL A 115 22.27 0.23 5.83
C VAL A 115 21.18 -0.14 4.82
N PRO A 116 20.45 0.84 4.24
CA PRO A 116 19.39 0.58 3.27
C PRO A 116 19.92 -0.05 1.98
N ASN A 117 19.22 -1.07 1.48
CA ASN A 117 19.53 -1.78 0.24
C ASN A 117 18.25 -1.97 -0.60
N LEU A 118 18.36 -1.80 -1.92
CA LEU A 118 17.28 -2.02 -2.89
C LEU A 118 17.37 -3.42 -3.50
N GLN A 119 16.22 -4.01 -3.86
CA GLN A 119 16.20 -5.21 -4.71
C GLN A 119 16.33 -4.84 -6.19
N THR A 120 15.50 -3.91 -6.70
CA THR A 120 15.45 -3.60 -8.15
C THR A 120 15.71 -2.13 -8.47
N ALA A 121 16.99 -1.72 -8.46
CA ALA A 121 17.41 -0.33 -8.70
C ALA A 121 16.87 0.32 -10.00
N SER A 122 16.66 -0.45 -11.07
CA SER A 122 16.17 0.06 -12.36
C SER A 122 14.72 0.53 -12.31
N ILE A 123 13.86 -0.10 -11.51
CA ILE A 123 12.46 0.31 -11.34
C ILE A 123 12.42 1.66 -10.62
N LEU A 124 13.24 1.86 -9.57
CA LEU A 124 13.36 3.14 -8.88
C LEU A 124 13.82 4.27 -9.82
N SER A 125 14.90 4.04 -10.60
CA SER A 125 15.37 5.03 -11.59
C SER A 125 14.29 5.40 -12.61
N THR A 126 13.48 4.43 -13.04
CA THR A 126 12.38 4.66 -13.99
C THR A 126 11.23 5.44 -13.32
N LEU A 127 10.86 5.08 -12.09
CA LEU A 127 9.83 5.76 -11.30
C LEU A 127 10.16 7.24 -11.11
N VAL A 128 11.39 7.56 -10.66
CA VAL A 128 11.83 8.95 -10.43
C VAL A 128 11.76 9.78 -11.72
N TRP A 129 12.15 9.21 -12.86
CA TRP A 129 12.10 9.92 -14.14
C TRP A 129 10.66 10.31 -14.53
N TYR A 130 9.72 9.35 -14.51
CA TYR A 130 8.31 9.64 -14.83
C TYR A 130 7.65 10.57 -13.79
N ALA A 131 7.99 10.40 -12.50
CA ALA A 131 7.47 11.24 -11.42
C ALA A 131 7.92 12.69 -11.59
N HIS A 132 9.21 12.94 -11.79
CA HIS A 132 9.77 14.28 -11.97
C HIS A 132 9.27 14.94 -13.26
N ALA A 133 9.14 14.18 -14.36
CA ALA A 133 8.49 14.66 -15.59
C ALA A 133 7.02 15.06 -15.38
N SER A 134 6.36 14.51 -14.36
CA SER A 134 4.96 14.77 -13.99
C SER A 134 4.79 15.70 -12.78
N ASN A 135 5.87 16.32 -12.27
CA ASN A 135 5.89 17.13 -11.05
C ASN A 135 5.38 16.40 -9.78
N VAL A 136 5.59 15.08 -9.72
CA VAL A 136 5.36 14.22 -8.54
C VAL A 136 6.71 13.95 -7.88
N LYS A 137 6.76 14.06 -6.55
CA LYS A 137 7.98 13.80 -5.76
C LYS A 137 8.15 12.32 -5.44
N VAL A 138 9.38 11.84 -5.25
CA VAL A 138 9.66 10.45 -4.85
C VAL A 138 10.53 10.38 -3.60
N SER A 139 10.02 9.74 -2.54
CA SER A 139 10.81 9.29 -1.39
C SER A 139 11.09 7.80 -1.52
N ILE A 140 12.26 7.34 -1.03
CA ILE A 140 12.47 5.92 -0.77
C ILE A 140 11.84 5.56 0.58
N ALA A 141 10.94 4.58 0.62
CA ALA A 141 10.49 3.99 1.88
C ALA A 141 11.48 2.92 2.34
N ILE A 142 11.89 3.02 3.61
CA ILE A 142 12.90 2.13 4.20
C ILE A 142 12.26 1.38 5.37
N GLY A 143 12.20 0.05 5.26
CA GLY A 143 11.63 -0.83 6.27
C GLY A 143 10.37 -1.56 5.79
N GLY A 144 9.21 -1.17 6.33
CA GLY A 144 7.95 -1.91 6.23
C GLY A 144 7.96 -3.20 7.05
N TRP A 145 6.82 -3.89 7.07
CA TRP A 145 6.52 -5.04 7.92
C TRP A 145 7.68 -6.04 8.04
N THR A 146 8.22 -6.47 6.90
CA THR A 146 9.32 -7.45 6.83
C THR A 146 10.72 -6.83 6.91
N GLY A 147 10.90 -5.57 6.53
CA GLY A 147 12.19 -4.87 6.59
C GLY A 147 12.52 -4.29 7.97
N SER A 148 11.54 -4.24 8.86
CA SER A 148 11.65 -3.63 10.20
C SER A 148 12.53 -4.42 11.20
N ALA A 149 12.90 -5.67 10.89
CA ALA A 149 13.46 -6.62 11.86
C ALA A 149 14.72 -6.16 12.60
N SER A 150 15.56 -5.33 11.96
CA SER A 150 16.86 -4.90 12.48
C SER A 150 16.89 -3.44 12.98
N PHE A 151 15.77 -2.71 12.96
CA PHE A 151 15.76 -1.27 13.27
C PHE A 151 16.18 -0.96 14.71
N SER A 152 15.71 -1.72 15.71
CA SER A 152 16.15 -1.55 17.11
C SER A 152 17.66 -1.64 17.26
N THR A 153 18.30 -2.59 16.56
CA THR A 153 19.77 -2.75 16.57
C THR A 153 20.46 -1.61 15.80
N MET A 154 19.89 -1.18 14.67
CA MET A 154 20.38 -0.05 13.87
C MET A 154 20.37 1.27 14.67
N VAL A 155 19.30 1.56 15.39
CA VAL A 155 19.23 2.81 16.17
C VAL A 155 20.02 2.76 17.47
N SER A 156 20.40 1.58 17.97
CA SER A 156 20.97 1.43 19.33
C SER A 156 22.34 2.07 19.56
N SER A 157 23.14 2.32 18.52
CA SER A 157 24.47 2.94 18.63
C SER A 157 24.61 4.20 17.75
N ALA A 158 25.55 5.09 18.10
CA ALA A 158 25.79 6.30 17.31
C ALA A 158 26.42 5.96 15.94
N GLU A 159 27.24 4.91 15.92
CA GLU A 159 27.96 4.39 14.77
C GLU A 159 26.99 3.81 13.72
N ASN A 160 26.04 2.97 14.16
CA ASN A 160 25.04 2.37 13.28
C ASN A 160 24.11 3.44 12.70
N ARG A 161 23.62 4.38 13.52
CA ARG A 161 22.84 5.53 13.05
C ARG A 161 23.61 6.36 12.02
N SER A 162 24.89 6.64 12.27
CA SER A 162 25.74 7.42 11.35
C SER A 162 25.97 6.70 10.01
N ALA A 163 26.13 5.37 10.03
CA ALA A 163 26.23 4.55 8.83
C ALA A 163 24.91 4.56 8.03
N PHE A 164 23.77 4.37 8.70
CA PHE A 164 22.44 4.45 8.10
C PHE A 164 22.18 5.82 7.46
N ILE A 165 22.46 6.92 8.18
CA ILE A 165 22.30 8.29 7.67
C ILE A 165 23.16 8.49 6.43
N SER A 166 24.43 8.11 6.48
CA SER A 166 25.38 8.25 5.36
C SER A 166 24.91 7.49 4.11
N ALA A 167 24.43 6.25 4.27
CA ALA A 167 23.92 5.44 3.19
C ALA A 167 22.58 5.97 2.63
N THR A 168 21.69 6.46 3.49
CA THR A 168 20.42 7.09 3.09
C THR A 168 20.67 8.35 2.26
N VAL A 169 21.56 9.23 2.73
CA VAL A 169 22.00 10.43 2.00
C VAL A 169 22.67 10.07 0.67
N ALA A 170 23.45 9.00 0.61
CA ALA A 170 24.05 8.51 -0.63
C ALA A 170 22.98 8.00 -1.62
N MET A 171 22.01 7.22 -1.16
CA MET A 171 20.91 6.70 -1.98
C MET A 171 20.04 7.84 -2.54
N ILE A 172 19.67 8.82 -1.71
CA ILE A 172 18.94 10.02 -2.14
C ILE A 172 19.68 10.77 -3.26
N LYS A 173 21.01 10.93 -3.12
CA LYS A 173 21.85 11.58 -4.15
C LYS A 173 22.01 10.72 -5.41
N GLN A 174 22.14 9.40 -5.27
CA GLN A 174 22.33 8.47 -6.39
C GLN A 174 21.09 8.39 -7.30
N TYR A 175 19.89 8.33 -6.72
CA TYR A 175 18.63 8.16 -7.46
C TYR A 175 17.84 9.47 -7.62
N ASN A 176 18.44 10.62 -7.31
CA ASN A 176 17.80 11.95 -7.35
C ASN A 176 16.46 12.03 -6.57
N LEU A 177 16.39 11.39 -5.40
CA LEU A 177 15.15 11.33 -4.62
C LEU A 177 14.84 12.67 -3.95
N ASP A 178 13.56 12.93 -3.70
CA ASP A 178 13.07 14.10 -2.97
C ASP A 178 13.15 13.92 -1.45
N GLY A 179 13.34 12.69 -0.96
CA GLY A 179 13.54 12.43 0.45
C GLY A 179 13.56 10.95 0.82
N VAL A 180 13.27 10.69 2.08
CA VAL A 180 13.14 9.37 2.69
C VAL A 180 11.85 9.27 3.48
N ASP A 181 11.19 8.13 3.38
CA ASP A 181 10.15 7.68 4.29
C ASP A 181 10.72 6.58 5.19
N ILE A 182 10.60 6.70 6.51
CA ILE A 182 11.02 5.64 7.44
C ILE A 182 9.79 4.89 7.92
N ASP A 183 9.74 3.61 7.58
CA ASP A 183 8.65 2.71 7.93
C ASP A 183 9.19 1.65 8.90
N TRP A 184 9.31 2.03 10.17
CA TRP A 184 9.68 1.10 11.24
C TRP A 184 8.42 0.61 11.93
N GLU A 185 8.16 -0.68 11.79
CA GLU A 185 7.11 -1.42 12.48
C GLU A 185 7.68 -2.30 13.61
N PHE A 186 7.67 -1.90 14.89
CA PHE A 186 7.38 -0.56 15.44
C PHE A 186 8.44 -0.17 16.50
N PRO A 187 8.75 1.12 16.70
CA PRO A 187 9.59 1.57 17.81
C PRO A 187 9.01 1.15 19.16
N GLY A 188 9.77 0.37 19.94
CA GLY A 188 9.44 0.00 21.31
C GLY A 188 8.37 -1.09 21.48
N ARG A 189 7.71 -1.54 20.40
CA ARG A 189 6.65 -2.56 20.40
C ARG A 189 6.97 -3.72 19.46
N LYS A 190 6.54 -4.92 19.86
CA LYS A 190 6.64 -6.13 19.03
C LYS A 190 5.61 -6.12 17.90
N SER A 191 6.08 -6.35 16.69
CA SER A 191 5.32 -6.64 15.47
C SER A 191 5.62 -8.09 15.05
N LEU A 192 6.29 -8.32 13.91
CA LEU A 192 6.73 -9.65 13.48
C LEU A 192 7.57 -10.38 14.55
N GLN A 193 7.37 -11.70 14.61
CA GLN A 193 7.95 -12.62 15.59
C GLN A 193 9.49 -12.55 15.68
N CYS A 194 10.17 -12.23 14.57
CA CYS A 194 11.63 -12.09 14.47
C CYS A 194 12.18 -10.70 14.84
N ASN A 195 11.37 -9.63 14.83
CA ASN A 195 11.89 -8.26 14.97
C ASN A 195 12.57 -8.01 16.33
N VAL A 196 13.77 -7.41 16.33
CA VAL A 196 14.44 -6.97 17.56
C VAL A 196 13.75 -5.72 18.07
N VAL A 197 13.49 -5.65 19.38
CA VAL A 197 12.76 -4.56 20.04
C VAL A 197 13.39 -4.28 21.40
N ASN A 198 13.50 -3.01 21.76
CA ASN A 198 13.87 -2.53 23.08
C ASN A 198 12.93 -1.39 23.53
N SER A 199 11.86 -1.74 24.25
CA SER A 199 10.85 -0.79 24.76
C SER A 199 11.41 0.31 25.67
N GLN A 200 12.65 0.17 26.18
CA GLN A 200 13.29 1.19 27.01
C GLN A 200 14.00 2.28 26.22
N SER A 201 14.40 2.02 24.96
CA SER A 201 15.28 2.95 24.23
C SER A 201 15.09 3.05 22.72
N ASP A 202 14.26 2.20 22.09
CA ASP A 202 14.00 2.26 20.65
C ASP A 202 13.53 3.65 20.21
N THR A 203 12.47 4.15 20.84
CA THR A 203 11.79 5.41 20.46
C THR A 203 12.64 6.65 20.73
N SER A 204 13.45 6.67 21.80
CA SER A 204 14.39 7.77 22.05
C SER A 204 15.59 7.72 21.10
N ASN A 205 16.12 6.53 20.80
CA ASN A 205 17.15 6.35 19.77
C ASN A 205 16.64 6.66 18.35
N PHE A 206 15.35 6.41 18.07
CA PHE A 206 14.73 6.77 16.79
C PHE A 206 14.70 8.29 16.61
N LEU A 207 14.35 9.05 17.66
CA LEU A 207 14.44 10.51 17.62
C LEU A 207 15.88 10.98 17.38
N LEU A 208 16.90 10.32 17.95
CA LEU A 208 18.31 10.63 17.65
C LEU A 208 18.67 10.34 16.18
N LEU A 209 18.13 9.28 15.56
CA LEU A 209 18.31 9.02 14.13
C LEU A 209 17.68 10.13 13.27
N LEU A 210 16.45 10.52 13.59
CA LEU A 210 15.70 11.51 12.82
C LEU A 210 16.30 12.92 12.90
N ASN A 211 16.87 13.30 14.06
CA ASN A 211 17.68 14.52 14.18
C ASN A 211 18.90 14.47 13.24
N GLY A 212 19.67 13.38 13.27
CA GLY A 212 20.86 13.23 12.40
C GLY A 212 20.53 13.14 10.90
N LEU A 213 19.39 12.55 10.53
CA LEU A 213 18.86 12.61 9.16
C LEU A 213 18.53 14.06 8.77
N ARG A 214 17.84 14.82 9.62
CA ARG A 214 17.48 16.22 9.32
C ARG A 214 18.70 17.13 9.23
N GLU A 215 19.72 16.92 10.07
CA GLU A 215 21.00 17.62 9.99
C GLU A 215 21.72 17.32 8.65
N ALA A 216 21.78 16.05 8.25
CA ALA A 216 22.50 15.62 7.03
C ALA A 216 21.75 15.89 5.71
N LEU A 217 20.42 16.06 5.76
CA LEU A 217 19.55 16.30 4.60
C LEU A 217 19.12 17.76 4.44
N GLY A 218 19.19 18.58 5.49
CA GLY A 218 18.71 19.96 5.47
C GLY A 218 17.18 20.05 5.36
N GLN A 219 16.67 21.18 4.85
CA GLN A 219 15.24 21.42 4.67
C GLN A 219 14.75 21.16 3.23
N ASP A 220 15.67 20.95 2.28
CA ASP A 220 15.35 20.76 0.85
C ASP A 220 14.87 19.35 0.50
N LYS A 221 15.00 18.41 1.45
CA LYS A 221 14.63 17.00 1.30
C LYS A 221 13.64 16.56 2.38
N LEU A 222 12.69 15.72 1.97
CA LEU A 222 11.63 15.22 2.82
C LEU A 222 12.15 14.17 3.80
N ILE A 223 11.66 14.22 5.03
CA ILE A 223 11.71 13.12 5.99
C ILE A 223 10.28 12.85 6.44
N THR A 224 9.70 11.77 5.97
CA THR A 224 8.37 11.30 6.37
C THR A 224 8.47 9.98 7.12
N LEU A 225 7.44 9.63 7.89
CA LEU A 225 7.38 8.35 8.59
C LEU A 225 6.05 7.67 8.28
N ALA A 226 6.06 6.39 7.93
CA ALA A 226 4.89 5.55 8.18
C ALA A 226 4.82 5.27 9.68
N VAL A 227 3.64 5.42 10.27
CA VAL A 227 3.46 5.24 11.72
C VAL A 227 2.16 4.51 12.03
N ARG A 228 2.14 3.75 13.13
CA ARG A 228 0.94 3.05 13.58
C ARG A 228 -0.21 4.01 13.95
N ALA A 229 -1.40 3.44 14.06
CA ALA A 229 -2.62 4.13 14.46
C ALA A 229 -2.48 5.01 15.72
N GLU A 230 -1.80 4.55 16.76
CA GLU A 230 -1.49 5.33 17.98
C GLU A 230 -0.03 5.83 17.96
N THR A 231 0.39 6.60 18.98
CA THR A 231 1.79 7.07 19.08
C THR A 231 2.81 5.94 19.30
N PHE A 232 4.09 6.25 19.02
CA PHE A 232 5.22 5.35 19.30
C PHE A 232 5.22 4.86 20.75
N ASP A 233 5.69 3.64 20.99
CA ASP A 233 5.70 3.08 22.33
C ASP A 233 7.01 3.37 23.08
N GLY A 234 6.89 3.72 24.35
CA GLY A 234 7.99 3.77 25.31
C GLY A 234 7.88 2.64 26.35
N PRO A 235 8.56 2.77 27.50
CA PRO A 235 8.59 1.75 28.56
C PRO A 235 7.21 1.28 29.04
N ASN A 236 6.20 2.15 28.93
CA ASN A 236 4.86 1.98 29.50
C ASN A 236 3.75 2.03 28.42
N GLY A 237 4.06 1.77 27.14
CA GLY A 237 3.13 1.92 26.02
C GLY A 237 3.19 3.30 25.35
N PRO A 238 2.09 3.80 24.74
CA PRO A 238 2.11 4.93 23.83
C PRO A 238 2.63 6.23 24.49
N ILE A 239 3.57 6.93 23.86
CA ILE A 239 4.13 8.17 24.40
C ILE A 239 3.15 9.35 24.27
N ALA A 240 3.12 10.19 25.30
CA ALA A 240 2.20 11.33 25.41
C ALA A 240 2.73 12.64 24.81
N ASP A 241 3.97 12.67 24.30
CA ASP A 241 4.59 13.81 23.64
C ASP A 241 5.39 13.32 22.43
N VAL A 242 5.06 13.83 21.25
CA VAL A 242 5.77 13.59 19.98
C VAL A 242 6.31 14.89 19.36
N SER A 243 6.30 16.01 20.09
CA SER A 243 6.75 17.32 19.60
C SER A 243 8.20 17.29 19.07
N GLY A 244 9.08 16.54 19.72
CA GLY A 244 10.45 16.30 19.24
C GLY A 244 10.51 15.68 17.84
N PHE A 245 9.61 14.75 17.52
CA PHE A 245 9.48 14.17 16.18
C PHE A 245 8.88 15.19 15.20
N ALA A 246 7.83 15.90 15.62
CA ALA A 246 7.18 16.94 14.80
C ALA A 246 8.12 18.07 14.36
N ASN A 247 9.22 18.31 15.10
CA ASN A 247 10.25 19.28 14.74
C ASN A 247 11.19 18.81 13.60
N VAL A 248 11.38 17.50 13.42
CA VAL A 248 12.36 16.93 12.47
C VAL A 248 11.75 16.31 11.21
N VAL A 249 10.49 15.85 11.26
CA VAL A 249 9.77 15.30 10.10
C VAL A 249 9.01 16.36 9.32
N ASP A 250 8.75 16.14 8.03
CA ASP A 250 7.82 16.95 7.23
C ASP A 250 6.38 16.63 7.58
N TRP A 251 6.04 15.34 7.64
CA TRP A 251 4.77 14.81 8.15
C TRP A 251 4.89 13.32 8.55
N ILE A 252 3.85 12.82 9.22
CA ILE A 252 3.63 11.38 9.45
C ILE A 252 2.50 10.87 8.56
N ASN A 253 2.65 9.67 8.02
CA ASN A 253 1.63 8.89 7.32
C ASN A 253 1.02 7.90 8.33
N ILE A 254 -0.13 8.23 8.91
CA ILE A 254 -0.77 7.41 9.95
C ILE A 254 -1.47 6.22 9.30
N MET A 255 -0.98 5.01 9.55
CA MET A 255 -1.61 3.76 9.14
C MET A 255 -2.86 3.52 10.00
N ALA A 256 -3.99 4.05 9.52
CA ALA A 256 -5.31 4.02 10.17
C ALA A 256 -6.19 2.86 9.63
N TYR A 257 -5.53 1.75 9.35
CA TYR A 257 -6.02 0.49 8.78
C TYR A 257 -5.34 -0.69 9.50
N ASP A 258 -5.56 -1.95 9.09
CA ASP A 258 -5.17 -3.16 9.87
C ASP A 258 -5.73 -3.17 11.32
N LEU A 259 -6.82 -2.45 11.61
CA LEU A 259 -7.19 -2.18 13.01
C LEU A 259 -7.88 -3.37 13.70
N SER A 260 -8.62 -4.22 12.97
CA SER A 260 -9.27 -5.43 13.52
C SER A 260 -8.67 -6.75 13.02
N VAL A 261 -7.42 -6.74 12.54
CA VAL A 261 -6.67 -7.98 12.27
C VAL A 261 -6.14 -8.58 13.58
N ASP A 262 -5.74 -9.85 13.56
CA ASP A 262 -5.17 -10.51 14.73
C ASP A 262 -3.73 -10.04 14.97
N ASP A 263 -3.51 -9.20 15.98
CA ASP A 263 -2.18 -8.71 16.37
C ASP A 263 -1.47 -9.62 17.38
N GLY A 264 -2.04 -10.80 17.69
CA GLY A 264 -1.48 -11.76 18.63
C GLY A 264 -1.57 -11.34 20.11
N SER A 265 -2.26 -10.24 20.43
CA SER A 265 -2.51 -9.80 21.81
C SER A 265 -3.32 -10.80 22.64
N GLY A 266 -4.18 -11.60 21.99
CA GLY A 266 -5.11 -12.53 22.63
C GLY A 266 -6.33 -11.86 23.30
N GLU A 267 -6.48 -10.55 23.14
CA GLU A 267 -7.62 -9.76 23.65
C GLU A 267 -8.96 -10.27 23.07
N ASP A 268 -10.07 -10.14 23.81
CA ASP A 268 -11.35 -10.73 23.38
C ASP A 268 -11.91 -10.17 22.06
N TRP A 269 -11.50 -8.98 21.63
CA TRP A 269 -11.88 -8.45 20.33
C TRP A 269 -11.22 -9.19 19.16
N THR A 270 -10.03 -9.79 19.33
CA THR A 270 -9.36 -10.53 18.24
C THR A 270 -10.14 -11.78 17.84
N LYS A 271 -11.00 -12.30 18.73
CA LYS A 271 -11.85 -13.48 18.55
C LYS A 271 -13.15 -13.17 17.77
N LEU A 272 -13.39 -11.91 17.44
CA LEU A 272 -14.54 -11.44 16.68
C LEU A 272 -14.15 -11.10 15.24
N THR A 273 -15.14 -11.13 14.34
CA THR A 273 -15.10 -10.33 13.11
C THR A 273 -15.21 -8.84 13.46
N GLY A 274 -14.68 -7.96 12.61
CA GLY A 274 -14.74 -6.52 12.86
C GLY A 274 -14.37 -5.64 11.66
N PRO A 275 -14.49 -4.31 11.79
CA PRO A 275 -14.15 -3.38 10.73
C PRO A 275 -12.63 -3.31 10.57
N ASN A 276 -12.12 -3.43 9.34
CA ASN A 276 -10.68 -3.40 9.11
C ASN A 276 -10.09 -1.99 9.30
N ALA A 277 -10.65 -1.00 8.59
CA ALA A 277 -10.29 0.41 8.70
C ALA A 277 -11.50 1.27 9.15
N PRO A 278 -12.01 1.10 10.39
CA PRO A 278 -13.15 1.86 10.89
C PRO A 278 -12.91 3.37 10.87
N PHE A 279 -13.92 4.16 10.52
CA PHE A 279 -13.90 5.62 10.71
C PHE A 279 -14.14 6.00 12.18
N THR A 280 -15.07 5.29 12.84
CA THR A 280 -15.29 5.33 14.30
C THR A 280 -15.36 3.91 14.86
N SER A 281 -14.98 3.70 16.13
CA SER A 281 -15.13 2.40 16.79
C SER A 281 -16.51 2.28 17.45
N THR A 282 -17.20 1.14 17.28
CA THR A 282 -18.45 0.88 18.00
C THR A 282 -18.21 0.78 19.51
N PRO A 283 -18.88 1.60 20.36
CA PRO A 283 -18.66 1.59 21.80
C PRO A 283 -18.87 0.19 22.41
N GLY A 284 -17.83 -0.34 23.05
CA GLY A 284 -17.86 -1.64 23.72
C GLY A 284 -17.96 -2.87 22.81
N LYS A 285 -17.80 -2.73 21.47
CA LYS A 285 -17.69 -3.86 20.54
C LYS A 285 -16.42 -3.77 19.69
N GLY A 286 -15.68 -4.86 19.60
CA GLY A 286 -14.41 -4.91 18.86
C GLY A 286 -13.35 -3.98 19.46
N ARG A 287 -12.26 -3.75 18.71
CA ARG A 287 -11.18 -2.84 19.12
C ARG A 287 -11.70 -1.40 19.22
N GLN A 288 -11.38 -0.71 20.31
CA GLN A 288 -11.79 0.68 20.54
C GLN A 288 -10.80 1.68 19.88
N LEU A 289 -10.50 1.44 18.60
CA LEU A 289 -9.53 2.18 17.78
C LEU A 289 -10.09 2.36 16.37
N SER A 290 -9.85 3.52 15.76
CA SER A 290 -10.39 3.90 14.45
C SER A 290 -9.64 5.10 13.86
N PHE A 291 -9.92 5.44 12.60
CA PHE A 291 -9.41 6.64 11.90
C PHE A 291 -9.47 7.93 12.74
N ILE A 292 -10.61 8.20 13.42
CA ILE A 292 -10.72 9.36 14.32
C ILE A 292 -9.84 9.19 15.56
N GLN A 293 -9.88 8.04 16.24
CA GLN A 293 -9.06 7.79 17.44
C GLN A 293 -7.56 7.86 17.12
N SER A 294 -7.13 7.40 15.94
CA SER A 294 -5.75 7.46 15.48
C SER A 294 -5.27 8.90 15.35
N ALA A 295 -5.98 9.70 14.56
CA ALA A 295 -5.66 11.11 14.38
C ALA A 295 -5.70 11.89 15.71
N THR A 296 -6.68 11.59 16.57
CA THR A 296 -6.83 12.21 17.89
C THR A 296 -5.64 11.90 18.82
N SER A 297 -5.12 10.67 18.79
CA SER A 297 -3.96 10.27 19.59
C SER A 297 -2.70 11.07 19.21
N TRP A 298 -2.41 11.16 17.91
CA TRP A 298 -1.26 11.92 17.40
C TRP A 298 -1.38 13.44 17.61
N LEU A 299 -2.58 14.01 17.40
CA LEU A 299 -2.88 15.41 17.73
C LEU A 299 -2.68 15.71 19.23
N LYS A 300 -3.22 14.86 20.10
CA LYS A 300 -3.15 15.03 21.56
C LYS A 300 -1.71 14.97 22.09
N ALA A 301 -0.85 14.18 21.44
CA ALA A 301 0.57 14.12 21.75
C ALA A 301 1.41 15.26 21.11
N GLY A 302 0.78 16.22 20.43
CA GLY A 302 1.45 17.41 19.91
C GLY A 302 1.97 17.32 18.47
N MET A 303 1.54 16.34 17.67
CA MET A 303 1.77 16.40 16.22
C MET A 303 0.84 17.45 15.58
N PRO A 304 1.34 18.47 14.86
CA PRO A 304 0.48 19.45 14.19
C PRO A 304 -0.40 18.82 13.11
N ALA A 305 -1.65 19.26 13.00
CA ALA A 305 -2.57 18.85 11.93
C ALA A 305 -1.94 18.99 10.52
N SER A 306 -1.23 20.09 10.27
CA SER A 306 -0.49 20.36 9.03
C SER A 306 0.73 19.46 8.77
N LYS A 307 1.01 18.51 9.67
CA LYS A 307 1.99 17.42 9.59
C LYS A 307 1.37 16.02 9.76
N ILE A 308 0.04 15.90 9.74
CA ILE A 308 -0.67 14.61 9.72
C ILE A 308 -1.15 14.31 8.30
N VAL A 309 -0.77 13.16 7.77
CA VAL A 309 -1.31 12.56 6.54
C VAL A 309 -2.02 11.28 6.93
N MET A 310 -3.31 11.16 6.60
CA MET A 310 -4.10 9.99 6.99
C MET A 310 -3.99 8.87 5.95
N GLY A 311 -3.53 7.70 6.39
CA GLY A 311 -3.48 6.49 5.58
C GLY A 311 -4.85 5.85 5.41
N VAL A 312 -5.12 5.39 4.20
CA VAL A 312 -6.19 4.44 3.85
C VAL A 312 -5.57 3.29 3.05
N GLU A 313 -6.34 2.23 2.82
CA GLU A 313 -5.90 1.15 1.95
C GLU A 313 -6.96 0.72 0.95
N PHE A 314 -6.51 0.30 -0.23
CA PHE A 314 -7.37 -0.07 -1.36
C PHE A 314 -7.51 -1.59 -1.45
N LEU A 315 -7.83 -2.21 -0.31
CA LEU A 315 -8.00 -3.64 -0.11
C LEU A 315 -8.96 -3.92 1.06
N GLY A 316 -9.24 -5.20 1.31
CA GLY A 316 -10.00 -5.66 2.46
C GLY A 316 -9.46 -6.95 3.06
N HIS A 317 -9.78 -7.19 4.33
CA HIS A 317 -9.34 -8.35 5.08
C HIS A 317 -10.50 -9.31 5.29
N SER A 318 -10.28 -10.59 4.99
CA SER A 318 -11.30 -11.63 5.11
C SER A 318 -11.12 -12.50 6.36
N GLN A 319 -12.26 -12.91 6.92
CA GLN A 319 -12.37 -13.70 8.15
C GLN A 319 -13.50 -14.72 7.98
N THR A 320 -13.40 -15.90 8.60
CA THR A 320 -14.48 -16.90 8.56
C THR A 320 -15.41 -16.69 9.75
N ALA A 321 -16.65 -16.27 9.51
CA ALA A 321 -17.64 -16.12 10.58
C ALA A 321 -18.16 -17.48 11.06
N LEU A 322 -18.19 -17.73 12.37
CA LEU A 322 -18.74 -18.97 12.92
C LEU A 322 -20.27 -18.94 13.06
N GLN A 323 -20.88 -17.75 12.99
CA GLN A 323 -22.31 -17.50 13.13
C GLN A 323 -22.85 -16.76 11.90
N PRO A 324 -24.16 -16.88 11.56
CA PRO A 324 -24.78 -16.06 10.52
C PRO A 324 -24.69 -14.57 10.87
N MET A 325 -24.31 -13.73 9.89
CA MET A 325 -24.22 -12.28 10.09
C MET A 325 -25.52 -11.59 9.68
N THR A 326 -25.96 -10.62 10.50
CA THR A 326 -27.08 -9.72 10.18
C THR A 326 -26.56 -8.33 9.83
N PRO A 327 -27.32 -7.50 9.09
CA PRO A 327 -26.90 -6.12 8.79
C PRO A 327 -26.55 -5.29 10.04
N ASP A 328 -27.20 -5.58 11.17
CA ASP A 328 -27.03 -4.86 12.44
C ASP A 328 -25.83 -5.31 13.29
N SER A 329 -25.07 -6.33 12.87
CA SER A 329 -23.89 -6.79 13.63
C SER A 329 -22.78 -7.39 12.75
N GLN A 330 -21.79 -6.54 12.43
CA GLN A 330 -20.51 -6.99 11.87
C GLN A 330 -19.62 -7.77 12.87
N TYR A 331 -20.00 -7.81 14.15
CA TYR A 331 -19.24 -8.45 15.23
C TYR A 331 -19.87 -9.80 15.61
N VAL A 332 -19.27 -10.90 15.14
CA VAL A 332 -19.60 -12.29 15.53
C VAL A 332 -18.32 -13.06 15.82
N GLN A 333 -18.39 -14.21 16.49
CA GLN A 333 -17.22 -15.08 16.69
C GLN A 333 -16.64 -15.53 15.34
N ARG A 334 -15.32 -15.45 15.16
CA ARG A 334 -14.62 -15.90 13.95
C ARG A 334 -13.80 -17.18 14.18
N ASP A 335 -13.46 -17.86 13.09
CA ASP A 335 -12.38 -18.85 13.10
C ASP A 335 -11.04 -18.12 13.34
N PRO A 336 -10.14 -18.65 14.20
CA PRO A 336 -8.79 -18.11 14.33
C PRO A 336 -8.00 -18.21 13.02
N THR A 337 -8.31 -19.19 12.17
CA THR A 337 -7.66 -19.41 10.87
C THR A 337 -8.08 -18.32 9.88
N ILE A 338 -7.11 -17.57 9.36
CA ILE A 338 -7.33 -16.64 8.26
C ILE A 338 -7.67 -17.45 6.99
N PRO A 339 -8.84 -17.24 6.35
CA PRO A 339 -9.20 -17.93 5.12
C PRO A 339 -8.31 -17.44 3.96
N LYS A 340 -8.36 -18.16 2.82
CA LYS A 340 -7.76 -17.62 1.59
C LYS A 340 -8.46 -16.31 1.22
N GLY A 341 -7.65 -15.29 0.96
CA GLY A 341 -8.04 -14.07 0.28
C GLY A 341 -8.32 -14.29 -1.21
N ASP A 342 -7.95 -13.29 -2.01
CA ASP A 342 -8.28 -13.27 -3.44
C ASP A 342 -7.46 -14.23 -4.32
N ILE A 343 -7.60 -14.15 -5.65
CA ILE A 343 -6.92 -15.04 -6.60
C ILE A 343 -5.38 -15.05 -6.46
N ILE A 344 -4.74 -13.95 -6.08
CA ILE A 344 -3.28 -13.88 -5.89
C ILE A 344 -2.82 -14.13 -4.46
N ASP A 345 -3.73 -14.22 -3.48
CA ASP A 345 -3.35 -14.66 -2.12
C ASP A 345 -2.82 -16.10 -2.17
N ALA A 346 -1.77 -16.38 -1.40
CA ALA A 346 -1.03 -17.63 -1.43
C ALA A 346 -0.40 -17.90 -0.07
N LEU A 347 -0.11 -19.18 0.23
CA LEU A 347 0.60 -19.54 1.45
C LEU A 347 2.00 -18.95 1.43
N TRP A 348 2.25 -17.99 2.33
CA TRP A 348 3.49 -17.22 2.38
C TRP A 348 3.91 -16.96 3.83
N SER A 349 5.22 -16.84 4.06
CA SER A 349 5.78 -16.25 5.26
C SER A 349 7.03 -15.43 4.92
N PRO A 350 7.45 -14.46 5.77
CA PRO A 350 8.60 -13.62 5.46
C PRO A 350 9.89 -14.45 5.37
N PRO A 351 10.67 -14.38 4.27
CA PRO A 351 11.86 -15.22 4.09
C PRO A 351 12.95 -15.04 5.18
N THR A 352 12.98 -13.88 5.83
CA THR A 352 13.89 -13.53 6.94
C THR A 352 13.38 -13.99 8.32
N CYS A 353 12.15 -14.48 8.41
CA CYS A 353 11.41 -14.68 9.67
C CYS A 353 11.00 -16.16 9.83
N LEU A 354 11.98 -17.07 9.84
CA LEU A 354 11.80 -18.54 9.78
C LEU A 354 10.95 -19.15 10.92
N SER A 355 10.60 -18.38 11.96
CA SER A 355 9.66 -18.76 13.01
C SER A 355 8.18 -18.57 12.62
N VAL A 356 7.88 -17.91 11.50
CA VAL A 356 6.53 -17.68 10.99
C VAL A 356 6.16 -18.79 10.01
N THR A 357 5.14 -19.57 10.38
CA THR A 357 4.54 -20.60 9.51
C THR A 357 3.88 -19.94 8.28
N PRO A 358 4.03 -20.49 7.06
CA PRO A 358 3.31 -20.00 5.89
C PRO A 358 1.80 -20.02 6.09
N ALA A 359 1.15 -18.90 5.84
CA ALA A 359 -0.30 -18.71 5.98
C ALA A 359 -0.86 -17.95 4.78
N PHE A 360 -2.18 -17.96 4.63
CA PHE A 360 -2.88 -17.02 3.75
C PHE A 360 -2.94 -15.65 4.41
N SER A 361 -2.86 -14.59 3.61
CA SER A 361 -3.02 -13.21 4.12
C SER A 361 -4.49 -12.86 4.39
N GLY A 362 -5.43 -13.55 3.70
CA GLY A 362 -6.84 -13.19 3.74
C GLY A 362 -7.15 -11.88 3.01
N ILE A 363 -6.18 -11.28 2.33
CA ILE A 363 -6.30 -9.99 1.65
C ILE A 363 -7.11 -10.13 0.36
N TRP A 364 -8.00 -9.17 0.14
CA TRP A 364 -8.75 -8.96 -1.10
C TRP A 364 -8.46 -7.57 -1.64
N LEU A 365 -7.68 -7.47 -2.72
CA LEU A 365 -7.43 -6.18 -3.37
C LEU A 365 -8.74 -5.61 -3.93
N TRP A 366 -8.91 -4.28 -3.92
CA TRP A 366 -10.12 -3.65 -4.48
C TRP A 366 -10.40 -4.10 -5.91
N ARG A 367 -9.40 -4.04 -6.80
CA ARG A 367 -9.47 -4.56 -8.18
C ARG A 367 -9.90 -6.02 -8.24
N ASN A 368 -9.51 -6.84 -7.25
CA ASN A 368 -9.80 -8.28 -7.24
C ASN A 368 -11.20 -8.58 -6.67
N LEU A 369 -11.76 -7.73 -5.80
CA LEU A 369 -13.19 -7.75 -5.44
C LEU A 369 -14.07 -7.46 -6.66
N ARG A 370 -13.65 -6.50 -7.50
CA ARG A 370 -14.34 -6.11 -8.74
C ARG A 370 -14.19 -7.18 -9.83
N GLN A 371 -12.96 -7.58 -10.16
CA GLN A 371 -12.64 -8.47 -11.30
C GLN A 371 -13.05 -9.93 -11.10
N GLN A 372 -13.06 -10.46 -9.87
CA GLN A 372 -13.64 -11.78 -9.59
C GLN A 372 -15.16 -11.73 -9.39
N GLY A 373 -15.78 -10.55 -9.56
CA GLY A 373 -17.23 -10.39 -9.50
C GLY A 373 -17.82 -10.60 -8.09
N ILE A 374 -17.11 -10.24 -7.01
CA ILE A 374 -17.73 -10.12 -5.69
C ILE A 374 -18.51 -8.81 -5.59
N LEU A 375 -17.95 -7.71 -6.11
CA LEU A 375 -18.60 -6.41 -6.25
C LEU A 375 -18.94 -6.15 -7.72
N LYS A 376 -20.21 -6.41 -8.08
CA LYS A 376 -20.78 -6.08 -9.40
C LYS A 376 -20.65 -4.59 -9.71
N CYS A 377 -20.91 -3.74 -8.72
CA CYS A 377 -20.76 -2.30 -8.77
C CYS A 377 -20.02 -1.83 -7.51
N THR A 378 -19.46 -0.62 -7.51
CA THR A 378 -18.63 -0.13 -6.38
C THR A 378 -19.32 -0.19 -5.02
N LEU A 379 -20.65 -0.03 -4.96
CA LEU A 379 -21.45 -0.13 -3.74
C LEU A 379 -22.47 -1.29 -3.77
N THR A 380 -22.30 -2.27 -4.69
CA THR A 380 -23.26 -3.39 -4.91
C THR A 380 -22.57 -4.74 -5.03
N ALA A 381 -22.91 -5.67 -4.13
CA ALA A 381 -22.48 -7.07 -4.20
C ALA A 381 -23.12 -7.84 -5.37
N SER A 382 -22.44 -8.89 -5.83
CA SER A 382 -23.00 -9.89 -6.74
C SER A 382 -23.87 -10.92 -6.03
N GLU A 383 -24.56 -11.76 -6.81
CA GLU A 383 -25.34 -12.88 -6.29
C GLU A 383 -24.50 -13.82 -5.40
N GLY A 384 -25.11 -14.31 -4.32
CA GLY A 384 -24.43 -15.08 -3.26
C GLY A 384 -23.68 -14.25 -2.21
N TRP A 385 -23.48 -12.94 -2.45
CA TRP A 385 -22.85 -12.01 -1.53
C TRP A 385 -23.83 -10.94 -1.03
N ILE A 386 -23.66 -10.52 0.22
CA ILE A 386 -24.41 -9.43 0.87
C ILE A 386 -23.41 -8.32 1.17
N ARG A 387 -23.56 -7.12 0.58
CA ARG A 387 -22.88 -5.91 1.05
C ARG A 387 -23.76 -5.21 2.07
N THR A 388 -23.17 -4.87 3.21
CA THR A 388 -23.73 -3.99 4.23
C THR A 388 -22.81 -2.78 4.40
N PHE A 389 -23.34 -1.65 4.86
CA PHE A 389 -22.54 -0.54 5.35
C PHE A 389 -22.92 -0.27 6.81
N ASP A 390 -21.95 -0.37 7.73
CA ASP A 390 -22.18 -0.13 9.15
C ASP A 390 -22.25 1.38 9.41
N ASN A 391 -23.38 1.86 9.90
CA ASN A 391 -23.63 3.28 10.12
C ASN A 391 -22.90 3.87 11.36
N VAL A 392 -22.39 3.04 12.27
CA VAL A 392 -21.56 3.50 13.40
C VAL A 392 -20.12 3.62 12.95
N THR A 393 -19.55 2.56 12.37
CA THR A 393 -18.13 2.54 11.99
C THR A 393 -17.85 3.20 10.64
N GLN A 394 -18.91 3.53 9.88
CA GLN A 394 -18.87 4.05 8.51
C GLN A 394 -17.97 3.20 7.62
N THR A 395 -18.17 1.88 7.66
CA THR A 395 -17.33 0.88 6.99
C THR A 395 -18.21 -0.09 6.21
N PRO A 396 -17.93 -0.36 4.93
CA PRO A 396 -18.57 -1.45 4.22
C PRO A 396 -18.04 -2.81 4.69
N TRP A 397 -18.89 -3.82 4.57
CA TRP A 397 -18.47 -5.21 4.67
C TRP A 397 -19.29 -6.09 3.72
N LEU A 398 -18.70 -7.22 3.36
CA LEU A 398 -19.27 -8.25 2.51
C LEU A 398 -19.41 -9.54 3.32
N TYR A 399 -20.51 -10.26 3.13
CA TYR A 399 -20.71 -11.59 3.71
C TYR A 399 -21.28 -12.56 2.68
N ASN A 400 -20.72 -13.76 2.62
CA ASN A 400 -21.25 -14.88 1.83
C ASN A 400 -21.81 -15.95 2.79
N PRO A 401 -23.14 -16.14 2.88
CA PRO A 401 -23.72 -17.11 3.81
C PRO A 401 -23.35 -18.58 3.54
N SER A 402 -22.92 -18.92 2.32
CA SER A 402 -22.58 -20.29 1.93
C SER A 402 -21.14 -20.68 2.31
N THR A 403 -20.18 -19.76 2.14
CA THR A 403 -18.78 -19.97 2.56
C THR A 403 -18.51 -19.48 3.99
N LYS A 404 -19.42 -18.68 4.55
CA LYS A 404 -19.28 -17.88 5.78
C LYS A 404 -18.14 -16.86 5.75
N MET A 405 -17.61 -16.54 4.57
CA MET A 405 -16.56 -15.52 4.44
C MET A 405 -17.16 -14.13 4.68
N TYR A 406 -16.59 -13.43 5.65
CA TYR A 406 -16.73 -12.00 5.89
C TYR A 406 -15.54 -11.27 5.27
N ILE A 407 -15.72 -10.07 4.73
CA ILE A 407 -14.65 -9.19 4.25
C ILE A 407 -14.96 -7.74 4.66
N SER A 408 -14.03 -7.05 5.31
CA SER A 408 -14.12 -5.60 5.58
C SER A 408 -13.06 -4.83 4.80
N TYR A 409 -13.43 -3.70 4.20
CA TYR A 409 -12.67 -2.95 3.19
C TYR A 409 -13.01 -1.46 3.26
N ASP A 410 -12.34 -0.64 2.44
CA ASP A 410 -12.78 0.72 2.09
C ASP A 410 -13.41 0.75 0.69
N ASP A 411 -14.44 1.58 0.51
CA ASP A 411 -15.10 1.83 -0.78
C ASP A 411 -15.37 3.34 -0.97
N PRO A 412 -15.93 3.80 -2.12
CA PRO A 412 -16.20 5.22 -2.35
C PRO A 412 -17.05 5.91 -1.28
N GLN A 413 -17.90 5.17 -0.54
CA GLN A 413 -18.73 5.69 0.53
C GLN A 413 -17.91 5.94 1.81
N SER A 414 -17.13 4.96 2.28
CA SER A 414 -16.31 5.13 3.49
C SER A 414 -15.12 6.07 3.28
N LEU A 415 -14.48 6.03 2.12
CA LEU A 415 -13.40 6.96 1.76
C LEU A 415 -13.91 8.41 1.79
N SER A 416 -15.09 8.69 1.25
CA SER A 416 -15.65 10.05 1.23
C SER A 416 -15.85 10.64 2.64
N VAL A 417 -16.25 9.82 3.61
CA VAL A 417 -16.35 10.22 5.02
C VAL A 417 -14.97 10.54 5.60
N LYS A 418 -13.98 9.67 5.37
CA LYS A 418 -12.58 9.85 5.79
C LYS A 418 -11.94 11.10 5.20
N ILE A 419 -12.10 11.34 3.89
CA ILE A 419 -11.59 12.53 3.19
C ILE A 419 -12.22 13.80 3.77
N ASN A 420 -13.53 13.80 4.01
CA ASN A 420 -14.21 14.98 4.55
C ASN A 420 -13.74 15.30 5.97
N TYR A 421 -13.50 14.30 6.82
CA TYR A 421 -12.89 14.50 8.13
C TYR A 421 -11.45 15.05 8.01
N THR A 422 -10.60 14.44 7.19
CA THR A 422 -9.23 14.90 6.92
C THR A 422 -9.19 16.38 6.55
N ARG A 423 -10.09 16.81 5.65
CA ARG A 423 -10.24 18.21 5.25
C ARG A 423 -10.77 19.10 6.38
N GLN A 424 -11.75 18.65 7.15
CA GLN A 424 -12.32 19.40 8.29
C GLN A 424 -11.31 19.63 9.42
N GLN A 425 -10.39 18.69 9.65
CA GLN A 425 -9.33 18.84 10.66
C GLN A 425 -8.11 19.65 10.17
N GLY A 426 -8.08 20.07 8.89
CA GLY A 426 -6.93 20.77 8.32
C GLY A 426 -5.68 19.89 8.21
N PHE A 427 -5.85 18.58 8.00
CA PHE A 427 -4.73 17.65 7.84
C PHE A 427 -3.98 17.88 6.54
N ARG A 428 -2.69 17.54 6.54
CA ARG A 428 -1.77 17.77 5.41
C ARG A 428 -2.19 17.03 4.14
N GLY A 429 -2.87 15.89 4.29
CA GLY A 429 -3.49 15.17 3.18
C GLY A 429 -3.77 13.72 3.49
N MET A 430 -3.72 12.87 2.46
CA MET A 430 -3.93 11.42 2.59
C MET A 430 -2.83 10.60 1.93
N MET A 431 -2.67 9.38 2.42
CA MET A 431 -1.75 8.36 1.94
C MET A 431 -2.57 7.10 1.59
N LEU A 432 -2.16 6.35 0.57
CA LEU A 432 -2.80 5.08 0.22
C LEU A 432 -1.80 3.92 0.12
N TRP A 433 -2.16 2.80 0.75
CA TRP A 433 -1.54 1.49 0.58
C TRP A 433 -2.44 0.62 -0.32
N GLU A 434 -2.05 0.25 -1.53
CA GLU A 434 -0.89 0.64 -2.34
C GLU A 434 -1.39 0.93 -3.78
N LEU A 435 -0.59 1.58 -4.61
CA LEU A 435 -1.03 2.03 -5.94
C LEU A 435 -1.50 0.90 -6.88
N THR A 436 -1.09 -0.35 -6.67
CA THR A 436 -1.42 -1.45 -7.59
C THR A 436 -2.80 -2.06 -7.38
N THR A 437 -3.47 -1.79 -6.26
CA THR A 437 -4.65 -2.57 -5.84
C THR A 437 -5.98 -1.98 -6.29
N ASP A 438 -5.98 -0.76 -6.84
CA ASP A 438 -7.16 -0.08 -7.39
C ASP A 438 -7.62 -0.69 -8.72
N ASN A 439 -8.92 -0.58 -9.02
CA ASN A 439 -9.53 -1.08 -10.24
C ASN A 439 -9.35 -0.01 -11.34
N GLY A 440 -8.13 0.12 -11.83
CA GLY A 440 -7.73 1.31 -12.59
C GLY A 440 -7.51 2.49 -11.63
N HIS A 441 -8.51 3.36 -11.50
CA HIS A 441 -8.45 4.55 -10.64
C HIS A 441 -9.77 4.83 -9.89
N GLU A 442 -10.62 3.81 -9.69
CA GLU A 442 -11.93 3.95 -9.01
C GLU A 442 -11.81 4.59 -7.63
N LEU A 443 -10.92 4.10 -6.75
CA LEU A 443 -10.75 4.64 -5.41
C LEU A 443 -9.81 5.86 -5.40
N LEU A 444 -8.81 5.89 -6.28
CA LEU A 444 -7.89 7.01 -6.43
C LEU A 444 -8.60 8.30 -6.88
N ASP A 445 -9.66 8.20 -7.68
CA ASP A 445 -10.52 9.35 -8.02
C ASP A 445 -11.32 9.86 -6.81
N VAL A 446 -11.76 8.99 -5.90
CA VAL A 446 -12.42 9.40 -4.64
C VAL A 446 -11.45 10.24 -3.81
N ILE A 447 -10.17 9.84 -3.70
CA ILE A 447 -9.14 10.61 -2.99
C ILE A 447 -8.93 12.01 -3.61
N GLN A 448 -9.26 12.24 -4.89
CA GLN A 448 -9.17 13.57 -5.50
C GLN A 448 -10.16 14.58 -4.94
N LEU A 449 -11.25 14.12 -4.31
CA LEU A 449 -12.20 14.98 -3.61
C LEU A 449 -11.53 15.77 -2.46
N LEU A 450 -10.38 15.29 -1.95
CA LEU A 450 -9.51 16.01 -1.01
C LEU A 450 -8.95 17.32 -1.56
N ARG A 451 -8.75 17.41 -2.88
CA ARG A 451 -8.22 18.59 -3.58
C ARG A 451 -9.32 19.54 -4.06
N GLN A 452 -10.59 19.26 -3.73
CA GLN A 452 -11.75 20.06 -4.14
C GLN A 452 -12.27 20.99 -3.03
N ASN A 453 -12.69 22.19 -3.43
CA ASN A 453 -13.28 23.22 -2.55
C ASN A 453 -14.82 23.09 -2.40
N THR A 454 -15.42 22.05 -2.99
CA THR A 454 -16.86 21.74 -2.96
C THR A 454 -17.23 20.83 -1.78
N PRO A 455 -18.52 20.76 -1.38
CA PRO A 455 -18.99 19.69 -0.49
C PRO A 455 -18.60 18.31 -1.04
N ILE A 456 -18.10 17.42 -0.18
CA ILE A 456 -17.77 16.05 -0.57
C ILE A 456 -19.07 15.27 -0.60
N ILE A 457 -19.47 14.86 -1.80
CA ILE A 457 -20.57 13.92 -2.05
C ILE A 457 -19.90 12.60 -2.40
N ALA A 458 -20.35 11.50 -1.78
CA ALA A 458 -19.83 10.19 -2.13
C ALA A 458 -20.16 9.87 -3.60
N PRO A 459 -19.21 9.35 -4.40
CA PRO A 459 -19.49 8.96 -5.78
C PRO A 459 -20.63 7.95 -5.87
N GLU A 460 -21.39 8.03 -6.97
CA GLU A 460 -22.50 7.11 -7.20
C GLU A 460 -22.01 5.66 -7.37
N ASN A 461 -22.94 4.71 -7.23
CA ASN A 461 -22.69 3.28 -7.35
C ASN A 461 -22.34 2.91 -8.80
N ASP A 462 -21.06 2.97 -9.16
CA ASP A 462 -20.62 2.70 -10.52
C ASP A 462 -20.61 1.20 -10.82
N CYS A 463 -21.38 0.82 -11.84
CA CYS A 463 -21.47 -0.53 -12.40
C CYS A 463 -20.65 -0.69 -13.68
N SER A 464 -19.84 0.31 -14.06
CA SER A 464 -18.95 0.20 -15.21
C SER A 464 -17.97 -0.96 -15.00
N SER A 465 -17.67 -1.67 -16.09
CA SER A 465 -16.57 -2.61 -16.14
C SER A 465 -15.33 -1.87 -16.58
N VAL A 466 -14.42 -1.57 -15.64
CA VAL A 466 -13.07 -1.09 -15.96
C VAL A 466 -12.33 -2.18 -16.71
N SER A 467 -12.51 -2.17 -18.03
CA SER A 467 -11.65 -2.90 -18.94
C SER A 467 -10.26 -2.29 -18.82
N LEU A 468 -9.24 -3.10 -18.60
CA LEU A 468 -7.84 -2.65 -18.72
C LEU A 468 -7.45 -2.48 -20.20
N THR A 469 -8.24 -1.70 -20.93
CA THR A 469 -7.78 -1.05 -22.16
C THR A 469 -6.67 -0.10 -21.77
N SER A 470 -5.45 -0.40 -22.20
CA SER A 470 -4.39 0.59 -22.28
C SER A 470 -4.91 1.84 -23.00
N ASN A 471 -4.52 3.03 -22.55
CA ASN A 471 -5.10 4.27 -23.07
C ASN A 471 -4.71 4.49 -24.54
N GLY A 472 -5.63 4.14 -25.43
CA GLY A 472 -5.49 4.13 -26.88
C GLY A 472 -6.86 3.90 -27.51
N GLY A 473 -7.50 4.99 -27.95
CA GLY A 473 -8.93 5.01 -28.30
C GLY A 473 -9.33 3.98 -29.36
N GLY A 474 -10.45 3.29 -29.14
CA GLY A 474 -10.93 2.24 -30.04
C GLY A 474 -12.00 2.71 -31.03
N THR A 475 -12.15 1.98 -32.14
CA THR A 475 -13.48 1.67 -32.71
C THR A 475 -13.46 0.39 -33.54
N THR A 476 -14.36 -0.52 -33.20
CA THR A 476 -15.06 -1.52 -34.05
C THR A 476 -14.44 -1.95 -35.40
N GLY A 477 -14.06 -3.23 -35.49
CA GLY A 477 -13.85 -3.94 -36.76
C GLY A 477 -13.61 -5.44 -36.53
N GLY A 478 -14.59 -6.30 -36.84
CA GLY A 478 -14.49 -7.74 -36.60
C GLY A 478 -13.86 -8.51 -37.77
N GLY A 479 -13.11 -9.57 -37.47
CA GLY A 479 -12.55 -10.49 -38.46
C GLY A 479 -12.33 -11.89 -37.86
N TYR A 480 -13.06 -12.89 -38.36
CA TYR A 480 -12.83 -14.28 -38.03
C TYR A 480 -11.53 -14.77 -38.67
N TYR A 481 -10.74 -15.55 -37.95
CA TYR A 481 -10.06 -16.71 -38.55
C TYR A 481 -10.08 -17.90 -37.58
N SER A 482 -11.03 -18.80 -37.82
CA SER A 482 -10.90 -20.21 -37.43
C SER A 482 -9.95 -20.89 -38.40
N ASP A 483 -9.18 -21.87 -37.93
CA ASP A 483 -8.87 -23.03 -38.79
C ASP A 483 -8.91 -24.34 -37.99
N SER A 484 -9.00 -25.47 -38.70
CA SER A 484 -9.61 -26.68 -38.16
C SER A 484 -9.07 -28.00 -38.73
N SER A 485 -8.86 -28.97 -37.85
CA SER A 485 -8.74 -30.40 -38.16
C SER A 485 -9.22 -31.16 -36.91
N ASN A 486 -10.37 -31.86 -36.85
CA ASN A 486 -11.04 -32.72 -37.82
C ASN A 486 -10.13 -33.91 -38.20
N SER A 487 -10.45 -35.20 -37.99
CA SER A 487 -11.65 -35.91 -37.47
C SER A 487 -11.18 -37.14 -36.64
N SER A 488 -11.93 -38.18 -36.21
CA SER A 488 -13.27 -38.72 -36.56
C SER A 488 -13.89 -39.55 -35.42
N ASN A 489 -15.16 -39.94 -35.57
CA ASN A 489 -15.99 -40.71 -34.62
C ASN A 489 -15.69 -42.23 -34.56
N SER A 490 -15.62 -42.82 -33.35
CA SER A 490 -16.27 -44.10 -32.95
C SER A 490 -15.91 -44.45 -31.49
N GLY A 491 -16.62 -45.28 -30.74
CA GLY A 491 -17.91 -45.93 -31.01
C GLY A 491 -18.11 -47.26 -30.28
N ASN A 492 -18.74 -47.21 -29.10
CA ASN A 492 -19.51 -48.31 -28.48
C ASN A 492 -18.76 -49.59 -28.02
N LYS A 493 -18.61 -49.79 -26.68
CA LYS A 493 -19.20 -50.96 -25.95
C LYS A 493 -18.89 -51.02 -24.45
N LYS A 494 -19.79 -51.67 -23.70
CA LYS A 494 -19.65 -52.09 -22.28
C LYS A 494 -18.66 -53.24 -22.13
N LYS A 495 -18.01 -53.36 -20.96
CA LYS A 495 -18.01 -54.61 -20.15
C LYS A 495 -17.56 -54.37 -18.71
N ASN A 496 -17.88 -55.33 -17.83
CA ASN A 496 -17.67 -55.26 -16.38
C ASN A 496 -16.41 -56.04 -15.95
N SER A 497 -16.09 -55.87 -14.66
CA SER A 497 -15.83 -56.94 -13.66
C SER A 497 -14.40 -57.31 -13.27
N LEU A 498 -14.19 -57.33 -11.94
CA LEU A 498 -13.32 -58.21 -11.13
C LEU A 498 -11.79 -58.12 -11.35
N GLY A 499 -10.94 -58.20 -10.31
CA GLY A 499 -11.22 -58.27 -8.86
C GLY A 499 -10.04 -58.90 -8.07
N ALA A 500 -9.96 -58.63 -6.76
CA ALA A 500 -8.95 -59.15 -5.81
C ALA A 500 -7.47 -58.73 -6.09
N GLY A 501 -6.54 -58.81 -5.15
CA GLY A 501 -6.63 -59.12 -3.71
C GLY A 501 -5.25 -59.42 -3.09
N ALA A 502 -5.16 -59.44 -1.74
CA ALA A 502 -3.94 -59.57 -0.92
C ALA A 502 -2.94 -58.41 -1.06
N ILE A 503 -2.33 -57.80 -0.02
CA ILE A 503 -1.94 -58.23 1.34
C ILE A 503 -0.76 -59.20 1.37
N ILE A 504 0.46 -58.64 1.36
CA ILE A 504 1.57 -59.07 2.22
C ILE A 504 2.21 -57.80 2.79
N GLY A 505 2.58 -57.81 4.07
CA GLY A 505 3.48 -56.82 4.67
C GLY A 505 4.45 -57.52 5.61
N ILE A 506 5.61 -56.89 5.85
CA ILE A 506 6.54 -57.20 6.95
C ILE A 506 7.42 -55.96 7.17
N SER A 507 7.97 -55.82 8.38
CA SER A 507 8.69 -54.64 8.88
C SER A 507 10.23 -54.83 8.79
N ILE A 508 10.98 -54.01 9.55
CA ILE A 508 12.46 -53.96 9.68
C ILE A 508 13.13 -53.17 8.52
N GLY A 509 14.08 -52.26 8.77
CA GLY A 509 14.60 -51.74 10.04
C GLY A 509 15.80 -50.79 9.84
N SER A 510 16.11 -49.97 10.85
CA SER A 510 17.12 -48.90 10.77
C SER A 510 18.57 -49.38 10.88
N VAL A 511 19.48 -48.90 10.02
CA VAL A 511 20.95 -48.94 10.24
C VAL A 511 21.59 -47.62 9.74
N LEU A 512 22.70 -47.23 10.38
CA LEU A 512 23.41 -45.95 10.25
C LEU A 512 24.83 -46.14 9.67
N PHE A 513 25.24 -45.33 8.68
CA PHE A 513 26.65 -45.05 8.29
C PHE A 513 26.69 -43.61 7.72
N VAL A 514 27.57 -42.64 8.01
CA VAL A 514 28.94 -42.50 8.60
C VAL A 514 29.99 -42.11 7.54
N ALA A 515 30.77 -41.04 7.85
CA ALA A 515 32.05 -40.62 7.26
C ALA A 515 32.08 -40.02 5.82
N LEU A 516 33.08 -39.20 5.40
CA LEU A 516 33.85 -38.11 6.06
C LEU A 516 34.73 -37.39 5.01
N ALA A 517 34.97 -36.07 5.15
CA ALA A 517 35.92 -35.23 4.39
C ALA A 517 35.69 -35.10 2.85
N GLY A 518 36.15 -34.06 2.15
CA GLY A 518 36.77 -32.79 2.59
C GLY A 518 38.14 -32.52 1.96
N PHE A 519 38.29 -31.42 1.21
CA PHE A 519 39.60 -30.84 0.85
C PHE A 519 39.50 -29.34 0.51
N VAL A 520 40.60 -28.60 0.71
CA VAL A 520 40.76 -27.16 0.47
C VAL A 520 42.00 -26.93 -0.41
N PHE A 521 42.00 -25.94 -1.30
CA PHE A 521 43.24 -25.32 -1.79
C PHE A 521 43.07 -23.82 -2.12
N LEU A 522 44.19 -23.10 -2.21
CA LEU A 522 44.26 -21.63 -2.07
C LEU A 522 44.78 -20.90 -3.33
N CYS A 523 44.60 -19.57 -3.36
CA CYS A 523 44.90 -18.62 -4.45
C CYS A 523 46.40 -18.49 -4.85
N LEU A 524 46.69 -17.86 -6.00
CA LEU A 524 47.54 -16.63 -6.09
C LEU A 524 47.81 -16.06 -7.52
N ARG A 525 47.70 -14.73 -7.67
CA ARG A 525 48.37 -13.82 -8.68
C ARG A 525 47.94 -13.97 -10.17
N LYS A 526 48.14 -12.98 -11.08
CA LYS A 526 48.97 -11.73 -11.09
C LYS A 526 48.38 -10.62 -12.00
N ARG A 527 48.72 -9.34 -11.79
CA ARG A 527 48.33 -8.15 -12.62
C ARG A 527 49.17 -7.99 -13.91
N LYS A 528 48.63 -7.29 -14.94
CA LYS A 528 49.30 -6.15 -15.61
C LYS A 528 48.36 -5.27 -16.48
N ASN A 529 48.75 -4.00 -16.68
CA ASN A 529 48.09 -3.02 -17.56
C ASN A 529 48.88 -2.85 -18.89
N SER A 530 48.26 -2.23 -19.90
CA SER A 530 48.96 -1.36 -20.87
C SER A 530 48.05 -0.24 -21.39
N LYS A 531 48.63 0.79 -22.01
CA LYS A 531 47.96 2.00 -22.54
C LYS A 531 48.79 2.59 -23.69
N ALA A 532 48.15 3.50 -24.46
CA ALA A 532 48.74 4.47 -25.40
C ALA A 532 49.14 3.98 -26.82
N GLY A 533 48.97 4.89 -27.79
CA GLY A 533 49.21 4.67 -29.21
C GLY A 533 48.58 5.79 -30.08
N PHE A 534 49.12 7.00 -30.03
CA PHE A 534 48.75 8.11 -30.94
C PHE A 534 49.45 7.94 -32.29
N PHE A 535 48.79 8.25 -33.40
CA PHE A 535 49.39 8.97 -34.54
C PHE A 535 48.31 9.55 -35.45
N ALA A 536 48.64 10.62 -36.19
CA ALA A 536 47.76 11.27 -37.15
C ALA A 536 48.52 11.53 -38.46
N ILE A 537 47.80 11.65 -39.58
CA ILE A 537 48.12 12.43 -40.80
C ILE A 537 46.85 12.43 -41.68
N GLY A 538 46.51 13.56 -42.28
CA GLY A 538 45.30 13.70 -43.11
C GLY A 538 45.59 13.88 -44.60
N SER A 539 44.54 13.97 -45.43
CA SER A 539 44.39 14.89 -46.57
C SER A 539 43.26 14.46 -47.52
N ASN A 540 42.71 15.43 -48.25
CA ASN A 540 41.58 15.24 -49.19
C ASN A 540 42.04 14.74 -50.58
N ARG A 541 41.17 13.96 -51.26
CA ARG A 541 40.68 14.27 -52.64
C ARG A 541 39.56 13.31 -53.09
N ARG A 542 38.55 13.87 -53.80
CA ARG A 542 37.55 13.13 -54.60
C ARG A 542 38.05 12.94 -56.04
N PRO A 543 37.42 12.06 -56.84
CA PRO A 543 36.71 12.60 -58.00
C PRO A 543 35.36 11.95 -58.38
N ARG A 544 34.44 12.82 -58.83
CA ARG A 544 33.46 12.73 -59.95
C ARG A 544 32.94 11.33 -60.37
N ILE A 545 31.63 11.05 -60.26
CA ILE A 545 30.51 11.51 -61.13
C ILE A 545 30.56 10.94 -62.56
N SER A 546 29.52 10.17 -62.91
CA SER A 546 28.87 10.19 -64.24
C SER A 546 27.34 10.07 -64.04
N ALA A 547 26.54 10.52 -65.00
CA ALA A 547 25.07 10.58 -64.87
C ALA A 547 24.38 10.46 -66.24
N ILE A 548 23.18 9.85 -66.27
CA ILE A 548 22.29 9.79 -67.45
C ILE A 548 20.88 10.26 -67.05
N ARG A 549 20.08 10.71 -68.03
CA ARG A 549 18.91 11.60 -67.89
C ARG A 549 17.53 10.89 -68.02
N PRO A 550 16.42 11.55 -67.64
CA PRO A 550 15.10 10.95 -67.47
C PRO A 550 14.15 11.18 -68.67
N ILE A 551 12.92 10.62 -68.61
CA ILE A 551 11.64 11.34 -68.84
C ILE A 551 10.40 10.47 -68.46
N SER A 552 9.26 11.15 -68.24
CA SER A 552 7.87 10.76 -67.88
C SER A 552 7.33 9.36 -68.31
N SER A 553 6.22 8.83 -67.76
CA SER A 553 5.02 9.51 -67.23
C SER A 553 4.20 8.72 -66.18
N VAL A 554 3.31 9.40 -65.44
CA VAL A 554 2.51 8.88 -64.32
C VAL A 554 1.00 8.88 -64.62
N PRO A 555 0.28 7.76 -64.42
CA PRO A 555 -1.17 7.74 -64.17
C PRO A 555 -1.47 8.03 -62.68
N LYS A 556 -2.54 8.81 -62.39
CA LYS A 556 -2.95 9.14 -61.02
C LYS A 556 -3.58 7.96 -60.27
N ALA A 557 -3.37 7.92 -58.95
CA ALA A 557 -4.23 7.18 -58.02
C ALA A 557 -5.57 7.92 -57.80
N PRO A 558 -6.64 7.25 -57.33
CA PRO A 558 -7.89 7.91 -56.95
C PRO A 558 -7.70 8.90 -55.80
N ASN A 559 -8.45 10.00 -55.82
CA ASN A 559 -8.69 10.77 -54.60
C ASN A 559 -9.64 9.97 -53.70
N ASP A 560 -9.23 9.72 -52.47
CA ASP A 560 -9.94 10.15 -51.25
C ASP A 560 -9.24 9.54 -50.02
N MET A 561 -8.12 10.16 -49.62
CA MET A 561 -7.51 9.89 -48.32
C MET A 561 -8.07 10.89 -47.30
N VAL A 562 -8.79 10.38 -46.31
CA VAL A 562 -8.98 11.09 -45.04
C VAL A 562 -7.61 11.12 -44.35
N GLU A 563 -7.12 12.32 -44.01
CA GLU A 563 -5.92 12.43 -43.17
C GLU A 563 -6.24 11.92 -41.75
N ILE A 564 -5.83 10.68 -41.46
CA ILE A 564 -5.84 10.16 -40.10
C ILE A 564 -4.71 10.89 -39.33
N PRO A 565 -4.99 11.53 -38.18
CA PRO A 565 -3.97 12.28 -37.45
C PRO A 565 -2.82 11.37 -36.99
N ILE A 566 -1.61 11.61 -37.50
CA ILE A 566 -0.41 10.91 -37.06
C ILE A 566 -0.06 11.40 -35.66
N HIS A 567 -0.51 10.68 -34.63
CA HIS A 567 -0.06 10.86 -33.24
C HIS A 567 1.39 10.39 -33.10
N LYS A 568 2.32 11.25 -33.55
CA LYS A 568 3.76 11.07 -33.41
C LYS A 568 4.11 10.89 -31.93
N LYS A 569 4.54 9.68 -31.57
CA LYS A 569 5.23 9.45 -30.30
C LYS A 569 6.64 9.99 -30.44
N TYR A 570 7.09 10.78 -29.48
CA TYR A 570 8.47 11.23 -29.40
C TYR A 570 9.12 10.66 -28.14
N VAL A 571 10.41 10.33 -28.24
CA VAL A 571 11.25 9.97 -27.08
C VAL A 571 12.46 10.89 -27.00
N ILE A 572 13.03 11.03 -25.80
CA ILE A 572 14.23 11.82 -25.55
C ILE A 572 15.39 10.86 -25.28
N ALA A 573 16.49 11.02 -26.00
CA ALA A 573 17.70 10.23 -25.81
C ALA A 573 18.29 10.46 -24.40
N ILE A 574 18.33 9.40 -23.57
CA ILE A 574 18.89 9.47 -22.21
C ILE A 574 20.42 9.30 -22.15
N PHE A 575 21.02 8.82 -23.24
CA PHE A 575 22.46 8.64 -23.43
C PHE A 575 22.90 9.16 -24.82
N ASP A 576 24.20 9.37 -24.98
CA ASP A 576 24.83 9.46 -26.30
C ASP A 576 24.87 8.06 -26.93
N TYR A 577 24.53 7.98 -28.21
CA TYR A 577 24.70 6.78 -29.01
C TYR A 577 25.24 7.14 -30.40
N GLU A 578 26.24 6.39 -30.86
CA GLU A 578 26.86 6.56 -32.17
C GLU A 578 26.64 5.28 -32.99
N ALA A 579 26.04 5.46 -34.16
CA ALA A 579 25.73 4.43 -35.15
C ALA A 579 26.93 3.51 -35.40
N ARG A 580 26.67 2.20 -35.41
CA ARG A 580 27.65 1.16 -35.73
C ARG A 580 27.47 0.64 -37.15
N GLU A 581 26.24 0.65 -37.64
CA GLU A 581 25.84 0.27 -38.99
C GLU A 581 25.13 1.45 -39.69
N ASP A 582 25.12 1.47 -41.02
CA ASP A 582 24.55 2.60 -41.80
C ASP A 582 23.05 2.81 -41.53
N VAL A 583 22.35 1.76 -41.10
CA VAL A 583 20.92 1.76 -40.74
C VAL A 583 20.63 2.44 -39.40
N ASP A 584 21.60 2.58 -38.50
CA ASP A 584 21.39 3.10 -37.15
C ASP A 584 21.22 4.64 -37.14
N LEU A 585 20.54 5.19 -36.14
CA LEU A 585 20.55 6.62 -35.83
C LEU A 585 21.64 6.95 -34.82
N SER A 586 22.59 7.81 -35.17
CA SER A 586 23.40 8.52 -34.15
C SER A 586 22.59 9.65 -33.51
N PHE A 587 22.68 9.79 -32.20
CA PHE A 587 22.03 10.85 -31.43
C PHE A 587 22.80 11.18 -30.15
N LYS A 588 22.56 12.36 -29.59
CA LYS A 588 23.18 12.87 -28.36
C LYS A 588 22.16 12.94 -27.23
N LYS A 589 22.63 12.84 -25.99
CA LYS A 589 21.76 12.93 -24.82
C LYS A 589 20.96 14.24 -24.83
N GLY A 590 19.63 14.13 -24.80
CA GLY A 590 18.69 15.25 -24.90
C GLY A 590 18.06 15.44 -26.28
N ASP A 591 18.54 14.74 -27.31
CA ASP A 591 17.90 14.77 -28.64
C ASP A 591 16.49 14.16 -28.61
N LEU A 592 15.58 14.76 -29.39
CA LEU A 592 14.20 14.30 -29.55
C LEU A 592 14.08 13.44 -30.82
N ILE A 593 13.70 12.17 -30.65
CA ILE A 593 13.52 11.18 -31.73
C ILE A 593 12.02 10.97 -31.95
N GLU A 594 11.55 11.17 -33.19
CA GLU A 594 10.21 10.82 -33.64
C GLU A 594 10.15 9.29 -33.85
N VAL A 595 9.35 8.58 -33.05
CA VAL A 595 9.20 7.12 -33.14
C VAL A 595 8.25 6.77 -34.28
N LEU A 596 8.72 5.97 -35.24
CA LEU A 596 7.97 5.50 -36.40
C LEU A 596 7.49 4.06 -36.22
N GLN A 597 8.30 3.21 -35.58
CA GLN A 597 7.95 1.84 -35.20
C GLN A 597 8.61 1.48 -33.88
N ILE A 598 7.92 0.72 -33.04
CA ILE A 598 8.41 0.17 -31.76
C ILE A 598 8.68 -1.33 -31.99
N GLY A 599 9.75 -1.87 -31.39
CA GLY A 599 10.06 -3.30 -31.43
C GLY A 599 9.16 -4.11 -30.48
N ASP A 600 8.89 -5.38 -30.81
CA ASP A 600 7.93 -6.21 -30.08
C ASP A 600 8.49 -6.74 -28.74
N GLY A 601 9.81 -6.88 -28.62
CA GLY A 601 10.52 -7.36 -27.44
C GLY A 601 11.20 -6.26 -26.60
N PRO A 602 11.52 -6.54 -25.31
CA PRO A 602 12.11 -5.57 -24.38
C PRO A 602 13.60 -5.26 -24.62
N ASN A 603 14.21 -5.82 -25.68
CA ASN A 603 15.57 -5.51 -26.12
C ASN A 603 15.62 -5.21 -27.64
N ASP A 604 14.45 -5.04 -28.28
CA ASP A 604 14.33 -4.89 -29.72
C ASP A 604 14.50 -3.43 -30.12
N TRP A 605 15.16 -3.20 -31.26
CA TRP A 605 15.46 -1.85 -31.74
C TRP A 605 14.22 -1.23 -32.40
N TRP A 606 14.07 0.08 -32.24
CA TRP A 606 12.92 0.85 -32.70
C TRP A 606 13.31 1.63 -33.97
N ILE A 607 12.37 1.84 -34.90
CA ILE A 607 12.62 2.71 -36.06
C ILE A 607 12.24 4.13 -35.67
N GLY A 608 13.21 5.03 -35.71
CA GLY A 608 13.06 6.43 -35.35
C GLY A 608 13.32 7.38 -36.49
N LYS A 609 13.19 8.67 -36.19
CA LYS A 609 13.60 9.77 -37.06
C LYS A 609 14.13 10.94 -36.25
N ILE A 610 15.33 11.41 -36.62
CA ILE A 610 16.01 12.55 -36.01
C ILE A 610 16.66 13.40 -37.10
N ASN A 611 16.49 14.72 -37.05
CA ASN A 611 17.06 15.68 -38.01
C ASN A 611 16.84 15.34 -39.51
N GLY A 612 15.78 14.58 -39.81
CA GLY A 612 15.44 14.09 -41.15
C GLY A 612 15.99 12.71 -41.53
N LYS A 613 17.01 12.17 -40.84
CA LYS A 613 17.44 10.77 -41.01
C LYS A 613 16.40 9.84 -40.36
N ILE A 614 16.07 8.75 -41.05
CA ILE A 614 15.33 7.60 -40.51
C ILE A 614 16.33 6.45 -40.32
N GLY A 615 16.13 5.65 -39.28
CA GLY A 615 17.01 4.52 -38.94
C GLY A 615 16.60 3.83 -37.65
N GLU A 616 17.32 2.78 -37.29
CA GLU A 616 17.09 2.00 -36.07
C GLU A 616 17.80 2.62 -34.85
N PHE A 617 17.24 2.44 -33.66
CA PHE A 617 17.85 2.85 -32.39
C PHE A 617 17.49 1.93 -31.21
N PRO A 618 18.38 1.78 -30.22
CA PRO A 618 18.15 0.99 -28.99
C PRO A 618 17.44 1.78 -27.87
#